data_AF-A0A8X8CXV0-F1
#
_entry.id   AF-A0A8X8CXV0-F1
#
_cell.length_a   1.000
_cell.length_b   1.000
_cell.length_c   1.000
_cell.angle_alpha   90.00
_cell.angle_beta   90.00
_cell.angle_gamma   90.00
#
_symmetry.space_group_name_H-M   'P 1'
#
loop_
_entity.id
_entity.type
_entity.pdbx_description
1 polymer ?
#
loop_
_entity_poly.entity_id
_entity_poly.type
_entity_poly.pdbx_seq_one_letter_code
_entity_poly.pdbx_strand_id
1 'polypeptide(L)'
;MMHMTFYWGREVTILVNSWHTKTWLGYSLSLLACLLASIFYQYLEKHRMRLKHISSGSLKAKPSPSATIDEPLLQTMGGGGKVRWSAARVGGAVLFGINSGIGYLLMLVVMSFNGGVFLAVVLGLAIGYSLFRSEEENSMLLDNPCACA
;
A
#
# COMPACT_ATOMS: atom_id res chain seq x y z
N MET A 1 -14.19 -18.83 -23.89
CA MET A 1 -12.96 -18.92 -24.71
C MET A 1 -11.91 -18.02 -24.08
N MET A 2 -10.68 -18.49 -23.89
CA MET A 2 -9.62 -17.69 -23.25
C MET A 2 -9.16 -16.61 -24.22
N HIS A 3 -9.57 -15.37 -23.99
CA HIS A 3 -9.05 -14.21 -24.73
C HIS A 3 -7.62 -13.93 -24.28
N MET A 4 -6.68 -14.01 -25.21
CA MET A 4 -5.26 -13.63 -25.02
C MET A 4 -5.00 -12.16 -25.38
N THR A 5 -6.06 -11.41 -25.70
CA THR A 5 -6.04 -10.01 -26.11
C THR A 5 -7.07 -9.22 -25.32
N PHE A 6 -6.84 -7.91 -25.16
CA PHE A 6 -7.80 -7.04 -24.50
C PHE A 6 -9.18 -7.15 -25.16
N TYR A 7 -10.19 -7.44 -24.36
CA TYR A 7 -11.58 -7.49 -24.81
C TYR A 7 -12.44 -6.52 -24.00
N TRP A 8 -13.48 -6.02 -24.67
CA TRP A 8 -14.50 -5.18 -24.08
C TRP A 8 -15.78 -6.02 -23.94
N GLY A 9 -15.90 -6.71 -22.80
CA GLY A 9 -17.01 -7.61 -22.50
C GLY A 9 -17.51 -7.45 -21.05
N ARG A 10 -18.78 -7.78 -20.82
CA ARG A 10 -19.45 -7.62 -19.51
C ARG A 10 -19.33 -8.85 -18.62
N GLU A 11 -19.13 -10.03 -19.22
CA GLU A 11 -19.02 -11.29 -18.51
C GLU A 11 -17.60 -11.48 -17.99
N VAL A 12 -17.32 -10.98 -16.79
CA VAL A 12 -16.04 -11.18 -16.11
C VAL A 12 -16.28 -11.95 -14.82
N THR A 13 -15.57 -13.06 -14.66
CA THR A 13 -15.44 -13.79 -13.39
C THR A 13 -14.27 -13.19 -12.62
N ILE A 14 -14.55 -12.37 -11.62
CA ILE A 14 -13.51 -11.77 -10.78
C ILE A 14 -13.13 -12.76 -9.68
N LEU A 15 -11.98 -13.43 -9.87
CA LEU A 15 -11.20 -14.25 -8.91
C LEU A 15 -11.89 -15.45 -8.23
N VAL A 16 -13.22 -15.48 -8.12
CA VAL A 16 -14.00 -16.53 -7.45
C VAL A 16 -15.16 -16.88 -8.38
N ASN A 17 -15.39 -18.18 -8.64
CA ASN A 17 -16.50 -18.65 -9.48
C ASN A 17 -17.89 -18.13 -9.03
N SER A 18 -18.00 -17.61 -7.80
CA SER A 18 -19.24 -17.06 -7.25
C SER A 18 -19.57 -15.62 -7.71
N TRP A 19 -18.62 -14.86 -8.26
CA TRP A 19 -18.85 -13.46 -8.66
C TRP A 19 -19.12 -13.35 -10.18
N HIS A 20 -20.18 -14.01 -10.65
CA HIS A 20 -20.61 -13.93 -12.04
C HIS A 20 -21.55 -12.73 -12.25
N THR A 21 -21.09 -11.73 -13.00
CA THR A 21 -21.87 -10.54 -13.32
C THR A 21 -22.58 -10.73 -14.66
N LYS A 22 -23.83 -11.22 -14.63
CA LYS A 22 -24.69 -11.34 -15.83
C LYS A 22 -25.42 -10.03 -16.20
N THR A 23 -25.46 -9.07 -15.29
CA THR A 23 -26.17 -7.79 -15.42
C THR A 23 -25.21 -6.60 -15.50
N TRP A 24 -25.63 -5.53 -16.21
CA TRP A 24 -24.89 -4.26 -16.32
C TRP A 24 -24.50 -3.67 -14.96
N LEU A 25 -25.41 -3.75 -13.97
CA LEU A 25 -25.14 -3.31 -12.61
C LEU A 25 -24.03 -4.13 -11.96
N GLY A 26 -24.04 -5.45 -12.14
CA GLY A 26 -22.99 -6.33 -11.62
C GLY A 26 -21.61 -5.93 -12.17
N TYR A 27 -21.54 -5.69 -13.49
CA TYR A 27 -20.29 -5.23 -14.11
C TYR A 27 -19.83 -3.87 -13.56
N SER A 28 -20.72 -2.89 -13.42
CA SER A 28 -20.38 -1.58 -12.85
C SER A 28 -19.92 -1.67 -11.39
N LEU A 29 -20.55 -2.52 -10.58
CA LEU A 29 -20.20 -2.75 -9.18
C LEU A 29 -18.82 -3.41 -9.06
N SER A 30 -18.52 -4.33 -9.97
CA SER A 30 -17.20 -4.96 -10.09
C SER A 30 -16.11 -3.94 -10.45
N LEU A 31 -16.37 -3.04 -11.41
CA LEU A 31 -15.43 -1.97 -11.74
C LEU A 31 -15.19 -1.03 -10.55
N LEU A 32 -16.26 -0.66 -9.84
CA LEU A 32 -16.17 0.15 -8.63
C LEU A 32 -15.36 -0.57 -7.54
N ALA A 33 -15.59 -1.87 -7.34
CA ALA A 33 -14.84 -2.67 -6.38
C ALA A 33 -13.34 -2.74 -6.73
N CYS A 34 -12.99 -2.94 -8.01
CA CYS A 34 -11.60 -2.90 -8.46
C CYS A 34 -10.94 -1.53 -8.25
N LEU A 35 -11.67 -0.46 -8.52
CA LEU A 35 -11.21 0.92 -8.29
C LEU A 35 -10.97 1.16 -6.80
N LEU A 36 -11.93 0.82 -5.94
CA LEU A 36 -11.82 0.97 -4.49
C LEU A 36 -10.70 0.10 -3.91
N ALA A 37 -10.55 -1.14 -4.37
CA ALA A 37 -9.45 -2.03 -3.95
C ALA A 37 -8.08 -1.45 -4.33
N SER A 38 -7.98 -0.79 -5.49
CA SER A 38 -6.75 -0.14 -5.95
C SER A 38 -6.40 1.10 -5.13
N ILE A 39 -7.39 1.92 -4.77
CA ILE A 39 -7.21 3.04 -3.84
C ILE A 39 -6.81 2.52 -2.46
N PHE A 40 -7.48 1.48 -1.97
CA PHE A 40 -7.19 0.87 -0.68
C PHE A 40 -5.78 0.24 -0.62
N TYR A 41 -5.30 -0.34 -1.73
CA TYR A 41 -3.93 -0.81 -1.86
C TYR A 41 -2.91 0.32 -1.63
N GLN A 42 -3.09 1.47 -2.29
CA GLN A 42 -2.24 2.66 -2.09
C GLN A 42 -2.30 3.18 -0.64
N TYR A 43 -3.48 3.14 -0.02
CA TYR A 43 -3.68 3.52 1.38
C TYR A 43 -2.81 2.66 2.31
N LEU A 44 -2.87 1.33 2.16
CA LEU A 44 -2.07 0.40 2.97
C LEU A 44 -0.57 0.55 2.73
N GLU A 45 -0.16 0.80 1.49
CA GLU A 45 1.23 1.09 1.13
C GLU A 45 1.75 2.33 1.91
N LYS A 46 0.96 3.41 1.97
CA LYS A 46 1.28 4.61 2.76
C LYS A 46 1.42 4.28 4.25
N HIS A 47 0.48 3.55 4.83
CA HIS A 47 0.53 3.17 6.24
C HIS A 47 1.77 2.34 6.57
N ARG A 48 2.13 1.40 5.70
CA ARG A 48 3.33 0.58 5.83
C ARG A 48 4.60 1.43 5.81
N MET A 49 4.68 2.40 4.89
CA MET A 49 5.81 3.32 4.80
C MET A 49 5.92 4.18 6.05
N ARG A 50 4.82 4.77 6.53
CA ARG A 50 4.79 5.56 7.77
C ARG A 50 5.25 4.74 8.98
N LEU A 51 4.80 3.49 9.10
CA LEU A 51 5.20 2.62 10.21
C LEU A 51 6.71 2.31 10.18
N LYS A 52 7.29 2.13 8.98
CA LYS A 52 8.72 1.93 8.80
C LYS A 52 9.51 3.19 9.18
N HIS A 53 9.05 4.37 8.78
CA HIS A 53 9.67 5.65 9.17
C HIS A 53 9.58 5.90 10.69
N ILE A 54 8.47 5.60 11.34
CA ILE A 54 8.32 5.73 12.80
C ILE A 54 9.25 4.75 13.53
N SER A 55 9.35 3.51 13.04
CA SER A 55 10.26 2.51 13.62
C SER A 55 11.74 2.90 13.46
N SER A 56 12.11 3.51 12.33
CA SER A 56 13.45 4.05 12.09
C SER A 56 13.72 5.35 12.85
N GLY A 57 12.70 6.20 13.06
CA GLY A 57 12.79 7.44 13.84
C GLY A 57 12.89 7.20 15.34
N SER A 58 12.22 6.16 15.86
CA SER A 58 12.28 5.76 17.27
C SER A 58 13.66 5.21 17.69
N LEU A 59 14.48 4.74 16.75
CA LEU A 59 15.88 4.37 17.02
C LEU A 59 16.84 5.58 17.01
N LYS A 60 16.37 6.76 16.56
CA LYS A 60 17.16 7.99 16.45
C LYS A 60 16.85 9.04 17.51
N ALA A 61 16.04 8.71 18.52
CA ALA A 61 15.71 9.62 19.62
C ALA A 61 16.62 9.37 20.85
N LYS A 62 17.88 9.83 20.76
CA LYS A 62 18.63 10.29 21.93
C LYS A 62 19.64 11.35 21.48
N PRO A 63 19.38 12.66 21.69
CA PRO A 63 20.44 13.65 21.60
C PRO A 63 21.27 13.56 22.88
N SER A 64 22.53 13.17 22.77
CA SER A 64 23.53 13.53 23.78
C SER A 64 24.72 14.11 23.01
N PRO A 65 25.13 15.35 23.28
CA PRO A 65 26.17 16.01 22.52
C PRO A 65 27.52 15.48 23.01
N SER A 66 28.30 14.88 22.13
CA SER A 66 29.75 15.08 22.05
C SER A 66 30.29 14.24 20.89
N ALA A 67 31.08 14.92 20.06
CA ALA A 67 31.66 14.41 18.83
C ALA A 67 32.61 13.23 19.07
N THR A 68 32.45 12.15 18.29
CA THR A 68 33.56 11.34 17.78
C THR A 68 33.09 10.63 16.52
N ILE A 69 33.85 10.77 15.44
CA ILE A 69 33.69 10.06 14.18
C ILE A 69 33.99 8.59 14.45
N ASP A 70 33.03 7.68 14.26
CA ASP A 70 33.33 6.24 14.22
C ASP A 70 32.35 5.47 13.33
N GLU A 71 32.92 4.52 12.58
CA GLU A 71 32.42 3.73 11.47
C GLU A 71 31.02 3.05 11.61
N PRO A 72 30.26 2.92 10.51
CA PRO A 72 28.96 2.25 10.48
C PRO A 72 29.09 0.73 10.25
N LEU A 73 30.08 0.05 10.82
CA LEU A 73 30.39 -1.35 10.48
C LEU A 73 30.47 -2.35 11.63
N LEU A 74 29.91 -2.05 12.81
CA LEU A 74 29.66 -3.11 13.81
C LEU A 74 28.68 -2.65 14.89
N GLN A 75 27.37 -2.72 14.61
CA GLN A 75 26.39 -2.84 15.70
C GLN A 75 26.47 -4.27 16.23
N THR A 76 27.42 -4.44 17.15
CA THR A 76 27.60 -5.57 18.06
C THR A 76 26.28 -6.23 18.43
N MET A 77 26.11 -7.48 17.97
CA MET A 77 25.18 -8.46 18.57
C MET A 77 25.55 -8.63 20.04
N GLY A 78 24.96 -7.81 20.90
CA GLY A 78 25.18 -7.86 22.34
C GLY A 78 23.86 -7.73 23.07
N GLY A 79 23.33 -8.86 23.52
CA GLY A 79 22.24 -8.87 24.49
C GLY A 79 21.24 -9.99 24.25
N GLY A 80 21.37 -11.09 24.99
CA GLY A 80 20.35 -12.12 25.19
C GLY A 80 19.12 -11.59 25.90
N GLY A 81 18.45 -10.60 25.31
CA GLY A 81 17.14 -10.14 25.70
C GLY A 81 16.10 -11.09 25.11
N LYS A 82 15.31 -11.73 25.99
CA LYS A 82 14.08 -12.44 25.61
C LYS A 82 13.38 -11.63 24.52
N VAL A 83 13.30 -12.16 23.30
CA VAL A 83 12.67 -11.48 22.16
C VAL A 83 11.21 -11.24 22.54
N ARG A 84 10.91 -10.08 23.11
CA ARG A 84 9.55 -9.61 23.31
C ARG A 84 9.05 -9.36 21.90
N TRP A 85 8.30 -10.31 21.36
CA TRP A 85 7.49 -10.12 20.17
C TRP A 85 6.51 -9.01 20.49
N SER A 86 6.95 -7.77 20.29
CA SER A 86 6.11 -6.60 20.49
C SER A 86 4.95 -6.75 19.53
N ALA A 87 3.73 -6.54 20.01
CA ALA A 87 2.52 -6.53 19.18
C ALA A 87 2.69 -5.65 17.93
N ALA A 88 3.54 -4.61 18.02
CA ALA A 88 3.93 -3.77 16.89
C ALA A 88 4.69 -4.53 15.77
N ARG A 89 5.57 -5.49 16.09
CA ARG A 89 6.26 -6.33 15.09
C ARG A 89 5.30 -7.28 14.39
N VAL A 90 4.41 -7.91 15.15
CA VAL A 90 3.39 -8.82 14.59
C VAL A 90 2.40 -8.03 13.74
N GLY A 91 1.92 -6.88 14.23
CA GLY A 91 1.03 -5.98 13.49
C GLY A 91 1.65 -5.48 12.18
N GLY A 92 2.94 -5.11 12.18
CA GLY A 92 3.66 -4.73 10.97
C GLY A 92 3.78 -5.87 9.95
N ALA A 93 4.02 -7.10 10.41
CA ALA A 93 4.07 -8.29 9.54
C ALA A 93 2.70 -8.63 8.94
N VAL A 94 1.62 -8.51 9.73
CA VAL A 94 0.24 -8.73 9.26
C VAL A 94 -0.14 -7.69 8.21
N LEU A 95 0.14 -6.40 8.46
CA LEU A 95 -0.07 -5.33 7.48
C LEU A 95 0.68 -5.57 6.18
N PHE A 96 1.94 -6.04 6.26
CA PHE A 96 2.72 -6.42 5.08
C PHE A 96 2.06 -7.58 4.32
N GLY A 97 1.62 -8.62 5.03
CA GLY A 97 0.92 -9.76 4.44
C GLY A 97 -0.37 -9.35 3.72
N ILE A 98 -1.19 -8.49 4.35
CA ILE A 98 -2.42 -7.96 3.75
C ILE A 98 -2.12 -7.14 2.49
N ASN A 99 -1.16 -6.21 2.57
CA ASN A 99 -0.79 -5.37 1.42
C ASN A 99 -0.27 -6.20 0.24
N SER A 100 0.61 -7.17 0.52
CA SER A 100 1.13 -8.11 -0.47
C SER A 100 0.02 -8.94 -1.10
N GLY A 101 -0.90 -9.47 -0.27
CA GLY A 101 -2.07 -10.21 -0.72
C GLY A 101 -2.91 -9.40 -1.71
N ILE A 102 -3.26 -8.15 -1.37
CA ILE A 102 -4.05 -7.28 -2.25
C ILE A 102 -3.32 -6.99 -3.56
N GLY A 103 -2.00 -6.75 -3.52
CA GLY A 103 -1.20 -6.56 -4.73
C GLY A 103 -1.28 -7.75 -5.69
N TYR A 104 -1.19 -8.98 -5.16
CA TYR A 104 -1.37 -10.19 -5.97
C TYR A 104 -2.79 -10.36 -6.48
N LEU A 105 -3.82 -10.00 -5.69
CA LEU A 105 -5.21 -10.02 -6.16
C LEU A 105 -5.41 -9.03 -7.31
N LEU A 106 -4.87 -7.80 -7.22
CA LEU A 106 -4.94 -6.81 -8.31
C LEU A 106 -4.22 -7.31 -9.57
N MET A 107 -3.07 -7.97 -9.42
CA MET A 107 -2.35 -8.58 -10.53
C MET A 107 -3.20 -9.67 -11.21
N LEU A 108 -3.85 -10.54 -10.43
CA LEU A 108 -4.77 -11.57 -10.94
C LEU A 108 -5.98 -10.94 -11.65
N VAL A 109 -6.52 -9.84 -11.10
CA VAL A 109 -7.64 -9.09 -11.70
C VAL A 109 -7.22 -8.51 -13.06
N VAL A 110 -6.04 -7.93 -13.18
CA VAL A 110 -5.53 -7.37 -14.44
C VAL A 110 -5.25 -8.45 -15.49
N MET A 111 -4.83 -9.64 -15.06
CA MET A 111 -4.66 -10.81 -15.93
C MET A 111 -5.98 -11.31 -16.54
N SER A 112 -7.14 -10.77 -16.16
CA SER A 112 -8.41 -11.06 -16.83
C SER A 112 -8.52 -10.51 -18.26
N PHE A 113 -7.57 -9.68 -18.71
CA PHE A 113 -7.54 -9.03 -20.04
C PHE A 113 -8.81 -8.23 -20.38
N ASN A 114 -9.63 -7.88 -19.38
CA ASN A 114 -10.79 -7.02 -19.58
C ASN A 114 -10.37 -5.56 -19.59
N GLY A 115 -10.69 -4.85 -20.67
CA GLY A 115 -10.29 -3.44 -20.84
C GLY A 115 -10.85 -2.51 -19.77
N GLY A 116 -12.11 -2.70 -19.36
CA GLY A 116 -12.74 -1.84 -18.34
C GLY A 116 -12.15 -2.07 -16.95
N VAL A 117 -11.93 -3.33 -16.58
CA VAL A 117 -11.29 -3.69 -15.30
C VAL A 117 -9.86 -3.14 -15.23
N PHE A 118 -9.08 -3.33 -16.30
CA PHE A 118 -7.74 -2.76 -16.41
C PHE A 118 -7.76 -1.24 -16.20
N LEU A 119 -8.66 -0.54 -16.90
CA LEU A 119 -8.78 0.91 -16.78
C LEU A 119 -9.19 1.35 -15.37
N ALA A 120 -10.13 0.64 -14.74
CA ALA A 120 -10.57 0.92 -13.38
C ALA A 120 -9.43 0.75 -12.35
N VAL A 121 -8.59 -0.28 -12.50
CA VAL A 121 -7.41 -0.50 -11.64
C VAL A 121 -6.39 0.62 -11.84
N VAL A 122 -6.04 0.94 -13.10
CA VAL A 122 -5.08 2.01 -13.40
C VAL A 122 -5.56 3.37 -12.87
N LEU A 123 -6.83 3.71 -13.08
CA LEU A 123 -7.43 4.94 -12.56
C LEU A 123 -7.48 4.94 -11.03
N GLY A 124 -7.87 3.83 -10.41
CA GLY A 124 -7.89 3.69 -8.95
C GLY A 124 -6.51 3.86 -8.33
N LEU A 125 -5.47 3.28 -8.95
CA LEU A 125 -4.08 3.50 -8.54
C LEU A 125 -3.66 4.97 -8.71
N ALA A 126 -3.98 5.61 -9.84
CA ALA A 126 -3.64 7.01 -10.09
C ALA A 126 -4.32 7.97 -9.10
N ILE A 127 -5.62 7.75 -8.83
CA ILE A 127 -6.41 8.50 -7.86
C ILE A 127 -5.86 8.27 -6.45
N GLY A 128 -5.61 7.01 -6.08
CA GLY A 128 -5.03 6.67 -4.78
C GLY A 128 -3.69 7.37 -4.55
N TYR A 129 -2.77 7.28 -5.52
CA TYR A 129 -1.49 7.99 -5.45
C TYR A 129 -1.66 9.49 -5.25
N SER A 130 -2.58 10.11 -6.01
CA SER A 130 -2.80 11.56 -5.97
C SER A 130 -3.40 12.01 -4.64
N LEU A 131 -4.41 11.31 -4.13
CA LEU A 131 -5.05 11.61 -2.84
C LEU A 131 -4.05 11.50 -1.69
N PHE A 132 -3.30 10.41 -1.64
CA PHE A 132 -2.39 10.13 -0.53
C PHE A 132 -1.14 11.00 -0.53
N ARG A 133 -0.66 11.41 -1.72
CA ARG A 133 0.45 12.35 -1.85
C ARG A 133 0.05 13.78 -1.51
N SER A 134 -1.14 14.21 -1.93
CA SER A 134 -1.68 15.55 -1.60
C SER A 134 -1.81 15.77 -0.10
N GLU A 135 -2.28 14.77 0.66
CA GLU A 135 -2.36 14.88 2.12
C GLU A 135 -1.00 15.05 2.80
N GLU A 136 0.06 14.43 2.26
CA GLU A 136 1.39 14.54 2.84
C GLU A 136 1.99 15.92 2.61
N GLU A 137 1.82 16.48 1.40
CA GLU A 137 2.25 17.84 1.07
C GLU A 137 1.51 18.90 1.93
N ASN A 138 0.19 18.75 2.08
CA ASN A 138 -0.62 19.67 2.91
C ASN A 138 -0.26 19.57 4.41
N SER A 139 0.03 18.36 4.91
CA SER A 139 0.50 18.18 6.30
C SER A 139 1.84 18.86 6.53
N MET A 140 2.79 18.72 5.58
CA MET A 140 4.11 19.36 5.68
C MET A 140 4.04 20.89 5.62
N LEU A 141 3.11 21.44 4.83
CA LEU A 141 2.86 22.88 4.76
C LEU A 141 2.20 23.40 6.06
N LEU A 142 1.23 22.66 6.62
CA LEU A 142 0.57 23.03 7.87
C LEU A 142 1.54 22.97 9.07
N ASP A 143 2.49 22.03 9.07
CA ASP A 143 3.50 21.88 10.13
C ASP A 143 4.64 22.93 10.05
N ASN A 144 4.76 23.70 8.96
CA ASN A 144 5.75 24.77 8.79
C ASN A 144 5.14 26.19 8.68
N PRO A 145 4.34 26.66 9.65
CA PRO A 145 3.83 28.04 9.65
C PRO A 145 4.93 29.09 9.91
N CYS A 146 6.15 28.68 10.28
CA CYS A 146 7.25 29.58 10.64
C CYS A 146 8.38 29.70 9.59
N ALA A 147 8.22 29.18 8.37
CA ALA A 147 9.28 29.29 7.34
C ALA A 147 9.30 30.66 6.60
N CYS A 148 8.48 31.62 7.02
CA CYS A 148 8.53 33.00 6.54
C CYS A 148 8.98 33.94 7.69
N ALA A 149 10.28 33.97 7.96
CA ALA A 149 10.94 35.05 8.71
C ALA A 149 12.39 35.18 8.23
#